data_AF-A0A9D0LKP0-F1
#
_entry.id   AF-A0A9D0LKP0-F1
#
_cell.length_a   1.000
_cell.length_b   1.000
_cell.length_c   1.000
_cell.angle_alpha   90.00
_cell.angle_beta   90.00
_cell.angle_gamma   90.00
#
_symmetry.space_group_name_H-M   'P 1'
#
loop_
_entity.id
_entity.type
_entity.pdbx_description
1 polymer ?
#
loop_
_entity_poly.entity_id
_entity_poly.type
_entity_poly.pdbx_seq_one_letter_code
_entity_poly.pdbx_strand_id
1 'polypeptide(L)'
;TYQHDAVVLQPTEACSLPVSVVQALAQTNPKLHMELLQRWQKALEEADAWLTELSTGSAKQRVARLLLRLVRNKESSECELFSREDMGAMLGITTETASRTIAEFKRKSLLVETRTNHFLLDIRNLERIAEE
;
A
#
# COMPACT_ATOMS: atom_id res chain seq x y z
N THR A 1 -2.47 -1.66 26.11
CA THR A 1 -3.52 -1.62 25.07
C THR A 1 -2.98 -0.88 23.88
N TYR A 2 -3.15 -1.41 22.68
CA TYR A 2 -2.73 -0.74 21.44
C TYR A 2 -3.80 0.28 21.03
N GLN A 3 -3.41 1.37 20.36
CA GLN A 3 -4.35 2.40 19.90
C GLN A 3 -5.07 2.02 18.61
N HIS A 4 -4.52 1.07 17.86
CA HIS A 4 -5.00 0.65 16.55
C HIS A 4 -4.95 -0.87 16.44
N ASP A 5 -5.87 -1.41 15.63
CA ASP A 5 -5.85 -2.79 15.22
C ASP A 5 -5.01 -2.96 13.96
N ALA A 6 -4.35 -4.11 13.83
CA ALA A 6 -3.67 -4.52 12.62
C ALA A 6 -4.34 -5.78 12.09
N VAL A 7 -4.88 -5.72 10.88
CA VAL A 7 -5.53 -6.83 10.18
C VAL A 7 -4.72 -7.19 8.95
N VAL A 8 -4.57 -8.49 8.72
CA VAL A 8 -3.93 -9.05 7.55
C VAL A 8 -4.94 -9.12 6.40
N LEU A 9 -4.59 -8.59 5.23
CA LEU A 9 -5.46 -8.54 4.04
C LEU A 9 -5.08 -9.55 2.95
N GLN A 10 -3.94 -10.21 3.10
CA GLN A 10 -3.41 -11.23 2.19
C GLN A 10 -2.52 -12.20 3.00
N PRO A 11 -2.26 -13.42 2.54
CA PRO A 11 -1.32 -14.32 3.21
C PRO A 11 0.00 -13.61 3.55
N THR A 12 0.34 -13.56 4.85
CA THR A 12 1.43 -12.74 5.38
C THR A 12 2.21 -13.52 6.43
N GLU A 13 3.53 -13.40 6.39
CA GLU A 13 4.42 -13.84 7.47
C GLU A 13 4.80 -12.62 8.32
N ALA A 14 4.71 -12.78 9.64
CA ALA A 14 5.06 -11.73 10.59
C ALA A 14 6.16 -12.20 11.53
N CYS A 15 7.17 -11.36 11.74
CA CYS A 15 8.20 -11.56 12.76
C CYS A 15 7.92 -10.65 13.95
N SER A 16 7.79 -11.23 15.14
CA SER A 16 7.58 -10.47 16.38
C SER A 16 8.92 -10.19 17.06
N LEU A 17 9.24 -8.91 17.26
CA LEU A 17 10.41 -8.48 18.02
C LEU A 17 9.97 -7.96 19.39
N PRO A 18 10.32 -8.63 20.50
CA PRO A 18 9.95 -8.15 21.83
C PRO A 18 10.59 -6.79 22.15
N VAL A 19 9.84 -5.91 22.81
CA VAL A 19 10.31 -4.58 23.22
C VAL A 19 11.58 -4.67 24.08
N SER A 20 11.68 -5.69 24.93
CA SER A 20 12.86 -5.95 25.75
C SER A 20 14.13 -6.19 24.93
N VAL A 21 14.02 -6.82 23.75
CA VAL A 21 15.16 -7.02 22.84
C VAL A 21 15.60 -5.69 22.26
N VAL A 22 14.66 -4.84 21.85
CA VAL A 22 14.96 -3.48 21.34
C VAL A 22 15.65 -2.62 22.40
N GLN A 23 15.19 -2.69 23.65
CA GLN A 23 15.79 -1.99 24.79
C GLN A 23 17.20 -2.51 25.12
N ALA A 24 17.39 -3.83 25.10
CA ALA A 24 18.70 -4.44 25.33
C ALA A 24 19.72 -4.06 24.24
N LEU A 25 19.28 -3.89 22.99
CA LEU A 25 20.13 -3.44 21.89
C LEU A 25 20.74 -2.05 22.15
N ALA A 26 20.01 -1.16 22.83
CA ALA A 26 20.54 0.17 23.15
C ALA A 26 21.82 0.12 24.02
N GLN A 27 21.96 -0.93 24.85
CA GLN A 27 23.13 -1.11 25.72
C GLN A 27 24.18 -2.04 25.09
N THR A 28 23.74 -3.11 24.45
CA THR A 28 24.62 -4.18 23.95
C THR A 28 25.19 -3.88 22.57
N ASN A 29 24.47 -3.13 21.72
CA ASN A 29 24.91 -2.74 20.39
C ASN A 29 24.26 -1.41 19.96
N PRO A 30 24.74 -0.26 20.47
CA PRO A 30 24.17 1.05 20.20
C PRO A 30 24.11 1.41 18.71
N LYS A 31 25.08 0.94 17.91
CA LYS A 31 25.10 1.14 16.47
C LYS A 31 23.91 0.46 15.80
N LEU A 32 23.66 -0.81 16.11
CA LEU A 32 22.50 -1.53 15.58
C LEU A 32 21.18 -0.94 16.07
N HIS A 33 21.12 -0.49 17.33
CA HIS A 33 19.95 0.19 17.86
C HIS A 33 19.63 1.48 17.08
N MET A 34 20.64 2.30 16.77
CA MET A 34 20.46 3.52 15.99
C MET A 34 19.97 3.22 14.57
N GLU A 35 20.55 2.23 13.89
CA GLU A 35 20.10 1.79 12.56
C GLU A 35 18.65 1.31 12.57
N LEU A 36 18.25 0.58 13.62
CA LEU A 36 16.86 0.14 13.80
C LEU A 36 15.91 1.34 13.93
N LEU A 37 16.25 2.32 14.78
CA LEU A 37 15.43 3.51 14.98
C LEU A 37 15.33 4.37 13.71
N GLN A 38 16.42 4.52 12.96
CA GLN A 38 16.40 5.23 11.68
C GLN A 38 15.49 4.55 10.65
N ARG A 39 15.53 3.20 10.55
CA ARG A 39 14.62 2.45 9.68
C ARG A 39 13.18 2.57 10.13
N TRP A 40 12.91 2.58 11.44
CA TRP A 40 11.58 2.79 11.96
C TRP A 40 11.06 4.19 11.61
N GLN A 41 11.85 5.24 11.85
CA GLN A 41 11.47 6.60 11.50
C GLN A 41 11.17 6.74 10.00
N LYS A 42 12.02 6.16 9.14
CA LYS A 42 11.78 6.14 7.69
C LYS A 42 10.47 5.43 7.33
N ALA A 43 10.18 4.29 7.96
CA ALA A 43 8.93 3.57 7.72
C ALA A 43 7.70 4.39 8.15
N LEU A 44 7.81 5.15 9.25
CA LEU A 44 6.76 6.05 9.70
C LEU A 44 6.54 7.21 8.72
N GLU A 45 7.62 7.87 8.29
CA GLU A 45 7.57 8.95 7.29
C GLU A 45 6.96 8.46 5.96
N GLU A 46 7.33 7.26 5.51
CA GLU A 46 6.74 6.64 4.33
C GLU A 46 5.24 6.36 4.51
N ALA A 47 4.81 5.90 5.69
CA ALA A 47 3.40 5.65 5.98
C ALA A 47 2.57 6.95 5.98
N ASP A 48 3.08 8.02 6.60
CA ASP A 48 2.40 9.32 6.64
C ASP A 48 2.27 9.94 5.24
N ALA A 49 3.32 9.83 4.42
CA ALA A 49 3.28 10.25 3.03
C ALA A 49 2.19 9.50 2.25
N TRP A 50 2.07 8.17 2.44
CA TRP A 50 1.03 7.40 1.75
C TRP A 50 -0.37 7.75 2.21
N LEU A 51 -0.59 7.91 3.52
CA LEU A 51 -1.89 8.31 4.04
C LEU A 51 -2.35 9.61 3.37
N THR A 52 -1.43 10.55 3.17
CA THR A 52 -1.69 11.81 2.46
C THR A 52 -1.95 11.58 0.96
N GLU A 53 -1.10 10.82 0.27
CA GLU A 53 -1.24 10.54 -1.16
C GLU A 53 -2.53 9.79 -1.51
N LEU A 54 -2.95 8.85 -0.66
CA LEU A 54 -4.10 7.97 -0.88
C LEU A 54 -5.44 8.59 -0.45
N SER A 55 -5.43 9.62 0.40
CA SER A 55 -6.65 10.28 0.90
C SER A 55 -6.99 11.59 0.18
N THR A 56 -6.12 12.07 -0.72
CA THR A 56 -6.29 13.33 -1.44
C THR A 56 -6.65 13.12 -2.92
N GLY A 57 -7.23 14.13 -3.55
CA GLY A 57 -7.69 14.07 -4.95
C GLY A 57 -9.00 13.29 -5.12
N SER A 58 -9.37 13.07 -6.38
CA SER A 58 -10.53 12.29 -6.81
C SER A 58 -10.35 10.79 -6.58
N ALA A 59 -11.45 10.04 -6.56
CA ALA A 59 -11.41 8.59 -6.42
C ALA A 59 -10.54 7.89 -7.49
N LYS A 60 -10.46 8.44 -8.71
CA LYS A 60 -9.64 7.88 -9.80
C LYS A 60 -8.15 8.03 -9.50
N GLN A 61 -7.73 9.22 -9.08
CA GLN A 61 -6.34 9.48 -8.68
C GLN A 61 -5.92 8.55 -7.54
N ARG A 62 -6.75 8.44 -6.49
CA ARG A 62 -6.47 7.58 -5.33
C ARG A 62 -6.31 6.11 -5.70
N VAL A 63 -7.22 5.58 -6.53
CA VAL A 63 -7.13 4.19 -7.03
C VAL A 63 -5.90 4.01 -7.91
N ALA A 64 -5.57 4.95 -8.79
CA ALA A 64 -4.37 4.87 -9.61
C ALA A 64 -3.08 4.84 -8.77
N ARG A 65 -2.97 5.73 -7.76
CA ARG A 65 -1.84 5.77 -6.82
C ARG A 65 -1.70 4.46 -6.04
N LEU A 66 -2.81 3.88 -5.58
CA LEU A 66 -2.79 2.57 -4.91
C LEU A 66 -2.23 1.48 -5.83
N LEU A 67 -2.70 1.42 -7.08
CA LEU A 67 -2.25 0.42 -8.04
C LEU A 67 -0.76 0.53 -8.36
N LEU A 68 -0.28 1.76 -8.61
CA LEU A 68 1.14 2.04 -8.83
C LEU A 68 1.98 1.65 -7.61
N ARG A 69 1.47 1.90 -6.40
CA ARG A 69 2.14 1.52 -5.16
C ARG A 69 2.28 0.00 -5.01
N LEU A 70 1.27 -0.79 -5.41
CA LEU A 70 1.33 -2.25 -5.32
C LEU A 70 2.42 -2.90 -6.18
N VAL A 71 2.93 -2.17 -7.18
CA VAL A 71 3.97 -2.66 -8.11
C VAL A 71 5.29 -1.91 -8.02
N ARG A 72 5.38 -0.80 -7.25
CA ARG A 72 6.55 0.09 -7.18
C ARG A 72 7.90 -0.62 -6.97
N ASN A 73 7.92 -1.67 -6.15
CA ASN A 73 9.14 -2.42 -5.82
C ASN A 73 9.14 -3.84 -6.41
N LYS A 74 8.30 -4.10 -7.42
CA LYS A 74 8.22 -5.39 -8.11
C LYS A 74 8.88 -5.31 -9.47
N GLU A 75 9.46 -6.41 -9.93
CA GLU A 75 10.02 -6.52 -11.29
C GLU A 75 8.92 -6.51 -12.36
N SER A 76 7.71 -6.93 -12.00
CA SER A 76 6.53 -6.96 -12.88
C SER A 76 5.54 -5.84 -12.54
N SER A 77 4.88 -5.29 -13.57
CA SER A 77 3.70 -4.44 -13.41
C SER A 77 2.40 -5.24 -13.15
N GLU A 78 2.52 -6.50 -12.71
CA GLU A 78 1.38 -7.32 -12.32
C GLU A 78 1.14 -7.23 -10.80
N CYS A 79 -0.11 -7.05 -10.38
CA CYS A 79 -0.49 -7.14 -8.98
C CYS A 79 -1.80 -7.90 -8.77
N GLU A 80 -1.92 -8.49 -7.59
CA GLU A 80 -3.20 -8.92 -7.05
C GLU A 80 -3.96 -7.70 -6.50
N LEU A 81 -5.26 -7.62 -6.77
CA LEU A 81 -6.10 -6.56 -6.22
C LEU A 81 -6.73 -6.97 -4.89
N PHE A 82 -6.74 -6.03 -3.94
CA PHE A 82 -7.58 -6.16 -2.74
C PHE A 82 -9.07 -6.18 -3.11
N SER A 83 -9.89 -6.64 -2.15
CA SER A 83 -11.34 -6.54 -2.26
C SER A 83 -11.76 -5.07 -2.43
N ARG A 84 -12.93 -4.83 -3.02
CA ARG A 84 -13.43 -3.45 -3.19
C ARG A 84 -13.77 -2.79 -1.86
N GLU A 85 -14.09 -3.58 -0.85
CA GLU A 85 -14.33 -3.13 0.52
C GLU A 85 -13.02 -2.64 1.14
N ASP A 86 -11.95 -3.45 1.08
CA ASP A 86 -10.63 -3.07 1.58
C ASP A 86 -10.08 -1.85 0.86
N MET A 87 -10.22 -1.79 -0.47
CA MET A 87 -9.83 -0.60 -1.24
C MET A 87 -10.65 0.63 -0.83
N GLY A 88 -11.93 0.47 -0.55
CA GLY A 88 -12.78 1.56 -0.05
C GLY A 88 -12.27 2.09 1.29
N ALA A 89 -12.01 1.17 2.22
CA ALA A 89 -11.47 1.49 3.54
C ALA A 89 -10.09 2.17 3.47
N MET A 90 -9.19 1.68 2.62
CA MET A 90 -7.84 2.25 2.43
C MET A 90 -7.86 3.67 1.85
N LEU A 91 -8.76 3.94 0.90
CA LEU A 91 -8.75 5.18 0.10
C LEU A 91 -9.76 6.22 0.60
N GLY A 92 -10.54 5.90 1.62
CA GLY A 92 -11.62 6.74 2.12
C GLY A 92 -12.70 6.98 1.06
N ILE A 93 -13.04 5.95 0.28
CA ILE A 93 -14.11 5.97 -0.73
C ILE A 93 -15.09 4.82 -0.47
N THR A 94 -16.30 4.90 -1.03
CA THR A 94 -17.25 3.80 -0.88
C THR A 94 -16.84 2.58 -1.70
N THR A 95 -17.23 1.38 -1.27
CA THR A 95 -17.03 0.11 -1.98
C THR A 95 -17.56 0.18 -3.43
N GLU A 96 -18.71 0.82 -3.64
CA GLU A 96 -19.31 1.04 -4.97
C GLU A 96 -18.46 1.97 -5.83
N THR A 97 -17.84 2.99 -5.23
CA THR A 97 -16.95 3.92 -5.93
C THR A 97 -15.65 3.23 -6.34
N ALA A 98 -15.06 2.41 -5.46
CA ALA A 98 -13.91 1.57 -5.79
C ALA A 98 -14.26 0.59 -6.94
N SER A 99 -15.40 -0.09 -6.84
CA SER A 99 -15.90 -1.02 -7.87
C SER A 99 -16.09 -0.33 -9.23
N ARG A 100 -16.78 0.81 -9.27
CA ARG A 100 -17.00 1.59 -10.49
C ARG A 100 -15.69 2.06 -11.13
N THR A 101 -14.74 2.53 -10.32
CA THR A 101 -13.44 3.02 -10.79
C THR A 101 -12.63 1.89 -11.42
N ILE A 102 -12.57 0.72 -10.77
CA ILE A 102 -11.86 -0.42 -11.33
C ILE A 102 -12.52 -0.94 -12.60
N ALA A 103 -13.86 -0.99 -12.64
CA ALA A 103 -14.58 -1.36 -13.86
C ALA A 103 -14.29 -0.39 -15.02
N GLU A 104 -14.16 0.92 -14.73
CA GLU A 104 -13.75 1.91 -15.72
C GLU A 104 -12.32 1.66 -16.20
N PHE A 105 -11.38 1.41 -15.29
CA PHE A 105 -9.98 1.16 -15.64
C PHE A 105 -9.82 -0.11 -16.49
N LYS A 106 -10.57 -1.18 -16.18
CA LYS A 106 -10.66 -2.38 -17.04
C LYS A 106 -11.19 -2.04 -18.43
N ARG A 107 -12.28 -1.27 -18.55
CA ARG A 107 -12.84 -0.86 -19.86
C ARG A 107 -11.86 -0.03 -20.69
N LYS A 108 -11.01 0.76 -20.04
CA LYS A 108 -9.95 1.57 -20.67
C LYS A 108 -8.66 0.78 -20.94
N SER A 109 -8.64 -0.53 -20.69
CA SER A 109 -7.45 -1.39 -20.82
C SER A 109 -6.26 -0.96 -19.96
N LEU A 110 -6.51 -0.20 -18.88
CA LEU A 110 -5.48 0.15 -17.90
C LEU A 110 -5.12 -1.01 -16.97
N LEU A 111 -6.07 -1.96 -16.84
CA LEU A 111 -5.94 -3.18 -16.06
C LEU A 111 -6.35 -4.34 -16.96
N VAL A 112 -5.40 -5.23 -17.25
CA VAL A 112 -5.64 -6.44 -18.05
C VAL A 112 -5.51 -7.65 -17.14
N GLU A 113 -6.59 -8.42 -17.00
CA GLU A 113 -6.60 -9.60 -16.14
C GLU A 113 -5.77 -10.73 -16.77
N THR A 114 -4.69 -11.12 -16.10
CA THR A 114 -3.76 -12.17 -16.54
C THR A 114 -4.14 -13.55 -16.01
N ARG A 115 -4.65 -13.57 -14.77
CA ARG A 115 -5.19 -14.72 -14.05
C ARG A 115 -6.21 -14.21 -13.03
N THR A 116 -6.96 -15.11 -12.40
CA THR A 116 -7.97 -14.74 -11.41
C THR A 116 -7.41 -13.75 -10.38
N ASN A 117 -8.05 -12.59 -10.28
CA ASN A 117 -7.69 -11.49 -9.37
C ASN A 117 -6.29 -10.87 -9.55
N HIS A 118 -5.57 -11.18 -10.64
CA HIS A 118 -4.29 -10.56 -10.96
C HIS A 118 -4.35 -9.77 -12.26
N PHE A 119 -3.73 -8.60 -12.24
CA PHE A 119 -3.87 -7.63 -13.31
C PHE A 119 -2.52 -7.06 -13.69
N LEU A 120 -2.25 -7.07 -14.99
CA LEU A 120 -1.18 -6.28 -15.59
C LEU A 120 -1.63 -4.83 -15.68
N LEU A 121 -0.80 -3.93 -15.15
CA LEU A 121 -1.06 -2.50 -15.07
C LEU A 121 -0.40 -1.73 -16.22
N ASP A 122 -1.14 -0.81 -16.83
CA ASP A 122 -0.56 0.24 -17.68
C ASP A 122 0.00 1.37 -16.81
N ILE A 123 1.27 1.22 -16.44
CA ILE A 123 1.97 2.14 -15.53
C ILE A 123 1.91 3.58 -16.03
N ARG A 124 2.21 3.81 -17.31
CA ARG A 124 2.32 5.17 -17.86
C ARG A 124 1.00 5.92 -17.82
N ASN A 125 -0.10 5.25 -18.19
CA ASN A 125 -1.41 5.90 -18.15
C ASN A 125 -1.95 6.05 -16.73
N LEU A 126 -1.61 5.13 -15.82
CA LEU A 126 -1.96 5.27 -14.41
C LEU A 126 -1.20 6.41 -13.73
N GLU A 127 0.08 6.62 -14.06
CA GLU A 127 0.87 7.78 -13.59
C GLU A 127 0.21 9.09 -14.02
N ARG A 128 -0.19 9.20 -15.29
CA ARG A 128 -0.91 10.37 -15.79
C ARG A 128 -2.21 10.64 -15.02
N ILE A 129 -2.99 9.61 -14.73
CA ILE A 129 -4.23 9.74 -13.94
C ILE A 129 -3.94 10.11 -12.48
N ALA A 130 -2.81 9.69 -11.93
CA ALA A 130 -2.42 10.00 -10.56
C ALA A 130 -2.00 11.48 -10.36
N GLU A 131 -1.54 12.13 -11.43
CA GLU A 131 -1.05 13.51 -11.47
C GLU A 131 -2.08 14.56 -11.93
N GLU A 132 -3.09 14.17 -12.71
CA GLU A 132 -4.29 14.99 -13.02
C GLU A 132 -4.96 15.52 -11.76
#